data_AF-A0A6I3L2P7-F1
#
_entry.id   AF-A0A6I3L2P7-F1
#
_cell.length_a   1.000
_cell.length_b   1.000
_cell.length_c   1.000
_cell.angle_alpha   90.00
_cell.angle_beta   90.00
_cell.angle_gamma   90.00
#
_symmetry.space_group_name_H-M   'P 1'
#
loop_
_entity.id
_entity.type
_entity.pdbx_description
1 polymer ?
#
loop_
_entity_poly.entity_id
_entity_poly.type
_entity_poly.pdbx_seq_one_letter_code
_entity_poly.pdbx_strand_id
1 'polypeptide(L)'
;MTDKSPLTVPMVLGWNLKHLRDVVDTLTKVGPDIEAEAVSAAGLIAKSDEYFIGDGGEAARTRGRSDKTDTHATVDVYAALADKITAVCNTFQVEIAKIQVAVAKTAASKWDLFYKDDGEVLSRKSDWETAKSNWWHPDGAIASKELEQRILTKMFQEALDNIMVADANTASIAGVLENLTESVKLGMANIPTDPDLARILLENQVNPDEMVVWPSGATLELIRAVNPDFVPQSMTKSEMNALTNLLEMHGAKALIDLYNIKSEANDAAKQSKFGESLAKGQTLNDGQGDAFRHTYWNALLTNRFGEDFAKEYTTAHERVGGQQGPREAMDLYNNGIGRQIGASNPDASPEELRAKVTQAIDDGKLIIIGRSNPDANPQITWSNQIPDPKMQGLPTGTSVPLPGKK
;
A
#
# COMPACT_ATOMS: atom_id res chain seq x y z
N MET A 1 17.28 -6.10 2.64
CA MET A 1 16.56 -6.39 1.39
C MET A 1 16.74 -7.86 1.03
N THR A 2 15.96 -8.76 1.63
CA THR A 2 15.90 -10.18 1.26
C THR A 2 14.64 -10.75 1.88
N ASP A 3 13.49 -10.39 1.32
CA ASP A 3 12.35 -11.29 1.39
C ASP A 3 12.20 -11.84 -0.03
N LYS A 4 12.43 -13.15 -0.16
CA LYS A 4 12.25 -13.91 -1.40
C LYS A 4 10.91 -13.54 -2.03
N SER A 5 10.83 -13.54 -3.36
CA SER A 5 9.56 -13.31 -4.07
C SER A 5 8.48 -14.22 -3.45
N PRO A 6 7.43 -13.65 -2.83
CA PRO A 6 6.54 -14.41 -1.94
C PRO A 6 5.56 -15.33 -2.69
N LEU A 7 5.48 -15.23 -4.03
CA LEU A 7 4.51 -15.94 -4.86
C LEU A 7 5.11 -17.18 -5.51
N THR A 8 4.52 -18.35 -5.25
CA THR A 8 4.93 -19.64 -5.85
C THR A 8 3.85 -20.18 -6.79
N VAL A 9 4.27 -21.02 -7.75
CA VAL A 9 3.35 -21.72 -8.67
C VAL A 9 2.22 -22.45 -7.92
N PRO A 10 2.50 -23.29 -6.89
CA PRO A 10 1.42 -23.97 -6.16
C PRO A 10 0.47 -23.03 -5.44
N MET A 11 0.98 -21.93 -4.86
CA MET A 11 0.15 -20.97 -4.14
C MET A 11 -0.83 -20.28 -5.07
N VAL A 12 -0.33 -19.76 -6.20
CA VAL A 12 -1.14 -19.05 -7.20
C VAL A 12 -2.19 -19.96 -7.83
N LEU A 13 -1.84 -21.21 -8.15
CA LEU A 13 -2.80 -22.20 -8.65
C LEU A 13 -3.87 -22.58 -7.62
N GLY A 14 -3.60 -22.39 -6.33
CA GLY A 14 -4.55 -22.61 -5.24
C GLY A 14 -5.52 -21.46 -4.98
N TRP A 15 -5.36 -20.30 -5.63
CA TRP A 15 -6.21 -19.14 -5.39
C TRP A 15 -7.64 -19.34 -5.88
N ASN A 16 -8.60 -18.94 -5.03
CA ASN A 16 -10.02 -18.91 -5.36
C ASN A 16 -10.50 -17.47 -5.57
N LEU A 17 -10.53 -17.02 -6.83
CA LEU A 17 -10.97 -15.68 -7.20
C LEU A 17 -12.49 -15.46 -7.05
N LYS A 18 -13.28 -16.48 -6.70
CA LYS A 18 -14.74 -16.35 -6.53
C LYS A 18 -15.10 -15.32 -5.46
N HIS A 19 -14.38 -15.30 -4.35
CA HIS A 19 -14.69 -14.38 -3.24
C HIS A 19 -14.55 -12.91 -3.65
N LEU A 20 -13.55 -12.57 -4.48
CA LEU A 20 -13.41 -11.22 -5.02
C LEU A 20 -14.55 -10.88 -5.99
N ARG A 21 -15.00 -11.84 -6.81
CA ARG A 21 -16.18 -11.66 -7.67
C ARG A 21 -17.47 -11.49 -6.87
N ASP A 22 -17.64 -12.23 -5.78
CA ASP A 22 -18.81 -12.09 -4.90
C ASP A 22 -18.87 -10.67 -4.28
N VAL A 23 -17.72 -10.03 -3.99
CA VAL A 23 -17.65 -8.63 -3.56
C VAL A 23 -18.10 -7.68 -4.67
N VAL A 24 -17.61 -7.86 -5.90
CA VAL A 24 -18.02 -7.08 -7.08
C VAL A 24 -19.55 -7.18 -7.31
N ASP A 25 -20.09 -8.40 -7.26
CA ASP A 25 -21.52 -8.66 -7.43
C ASP A 25 -22.34 -7.95 -6.34
N THR A 26 -21.84 -7.97 -5.09
CA THR A 26 -22.50 -7.30 -3.97
C THR A 26 -22.53 -5.78 -4.16
N LEU A 27 -21.38 -5.16 -4.46
CA LEU A 27 -21.27 -3.72 -4.68
C LEU A 27 -22.19 -3.25 -5.82
N THR A 28 -22.20 -3.99 -6.93
CA THR A 28 -23.01 -3.66 -8.11
C THR A 28 -24.50 -3.82 -7.83
N LYS A 29 -24.88 -4.82 -7.02
CA LYS A 29 -26.29 -5.11 -6.71
C LYS A 29 -26.92 -4.07 -5.77
N VAL A 30 -26.18 -3.61 -4.75
CA VAL A 30 -26.76 -2.74 -3.70
C VAL A 30 -26.88 -1.28 -4.13
N GLY A 31 -26.06 -0.81 -5.07
CA GLY A 31 -26.03 0.59 -5.51
C GLY A 31 -27.40 1.13 -5.92
N PRO A 32 -28.12 0.49 -6.86
CA PRO A 32 -29.44 0.96 -7.31
C PRO A 32 -30.50 1.04 -6.21
N ASP A 33 -30.47 0.11 -5.24
CA ASP A 33 -31.40 0.10 -4.11
C ASP A 33 -31.13 1.30 -3.18
N ILE A 34 -29.87 1.63 -2.94
CA ILE A 34 -29.44 2.79 -2.13
C ILE A 34 -29.84 4.10 -2.82
N GLU A 35 -29.61 4.23 -4.13
CA GLU A 35 -30.01 5.41 -4.90
C GLU A 35 -31.53 5.62 -4.88
N ALA A 36 -32.30 4.55 -5.08
CA ALA A 36 -33.75 4.62 -5.07
C ALA A 36 -34.28 5.10 -3.71
N GLU A 37 -33.73 4.59 -2.61
CA GLU A 37 -34.09 5.01 -1.25
C GLU A 37 -33.71 6.48 -1.01
N ALA A 38 -32.52 6.91 -1.42
CA ALA A 38 -32.07 8.30 -1.28
C ALA A 38 -32.95 9.29 -2.06
N VAL A 39 -33.34 8.92 -3.29
CA VAL A 39 -34.27 9.70 -4.12
C VAL A 39 -35.64 9.78 -3.45
N SER A 40 -36.15 8.67 -2.92
CA SER A 40 -37.43 8.61 -2.21
C SER A 40 -37.42 9.51 -0.97
N ALA A 41 -36.42 9.36 -0.10
CA ALA A 41 -36.27 10.14 1.13
C ALA A 41 -36.17 11.65 0.86
N ALA A 42 -35.30 12.05 -0.08
CA ALA A 42 -35.19 13.46 -0.47
C ALA A 42 -36.49 14.00 -1.10
N GLY A 43 -37.22 13.16 -1.85
CA GLY A 43 -38.52 13.49 -2.41
C GLY A 43 -39.60 13.74 -1.34
N LEU A 44 -39.58 12.98 -0.24
CA LEU A 44 -40.49 13.20 0.89
C LEU A 44 -40.19 14.53 1.61
N ILE A 45 -38.91 14.82 1.87
CA ILE A 45 -38.50 16.08 2.49
C ILE A 45 -38.83 17.27 1.59
N ALA A 46 -38.60 17.14 0.27
CA ALA A 46 -38.90 18.19 -0.70
C ALA A 46 -40.38 18.59 -0.72
N LYS A 47 -41.30 17.64 -0.48
CA LYS A 47 -42.76 17.89 -0.44
C LYS A 47 -43.25 18.50 0.88
N SER A 48 -42.36 18.86 1.80
CA SER A 48 -42.72 19.36 3.12
C SER A 48 -43.04 20.86 3.19
N ASP A 49 -43.07 21.56 2.05
CA ASP A 49 -43.29 23.01 1.94
C ASP A 49 -44.54 23.50 2.68
N GLU A 50 -45.61 22.71 2.68
CA GLU A 50 -46.88 23.06 3.32
C GLU A 50 -46.86 22.92 4.86
N TYR A 51 -45.90 22.15 5.40
CA TYR A 51 -45.80 21.82 6.83
C TYR A 51 -44.67 22.56 7.55
N PHE A 52 -43.53 22.75 6.86
CA PHE A 52 -42.35 23.42 7.40
C PHE A 52 -42.04 24.67 6.57
N ILE A 53 -42.69 25.77 6.94
CA ILE A 53 -42.58 27.07 6.28
C ILE A 53 -41.43 27.87 6.91
N GLY A 54 -40.72 28.64 6.10
CA GLY A 54 -39.64 29.54 6.52
C GLY A 54 -38.24 28.92 6.42
N ASP A 55 -37.24 29.66 6.91
CA ASP A 55 -35.82 29.38 6.68
C ASP A 55 -35.39 27.99 7.18
N GLY A 56 -35.94 27.52 8.30
CA GLY A 56 -35.66 26.18 8.83
C GLY A 56 -36.16 25.06 7.91
N GLY A 57 -37.33 25.23 7.29
CA GLY A 57 -37.86 24.29 6.31
C GLY A 57 -37.04 24.28 5.02
N GLU A 58 -36.60 25.44 4.54
CA GLU A 58 -35.74 25.53 3.35
C GLU A 58 -34.35 24.94 3.60
N ALA A 59 -33.81 25.13 4.80
CA ALA A 59 -32.57 24.48 5.23
C ALA A 59 -32.72 22.95 5.24
N ALA A 60 -33.83 22.42 5.75
CA ALA A 60 -34.10 20.98 5.75
C ALA A 60 -34.21 20.41 4.32
N ARG A 61 -34.92 21.08 3.41
CA ARG A 61 -35.00 20.67 1.99
C ARG A 61 -33.66 20.76 1.29
N THR A 62 -32.88 21.80 1.55
CA THR A 62 -31.51 21.93 1.03
C THR A 62 -30.63 20.79 1.52
N ARG A 63 -30.67 20.49 2.82
CA ARG A 63 -29.96 19.35 3.40
C ARG A 63 -30.36 18.02 2.75
N GLY A 64 -31.65 17.77 2.57
CA GLY A 64 -32.13 16.56 1.90
C GLY A 64 -31.66 16.42 0.44
N ARG A 65 -31.53 17.54 -0.30
CA ARG A 65 -30.92 17.55 -1.64
C ARG A 65 -29.42 17.23 -1.60
N SER A 66 -28.70 17.79 -0.64
CA SER A 66 -27.26 17.51 -0.44
C SER A 66 -27.02 16.06 -0.03
N ASP A 67 -27.74 15.54 0.96
CA ASP A 67 -27.58 14.16 1.46
C ASP A 67 -27.85 13.12 0.35
N LYS A 68 -28.84 13.37 -0.52
CA LYS A 68 -29.06 12.55 -1.73
C LYS A 68 -27.87 12.60 -2.68
N THR A 69 -27.32 13.79 -2.91
CA THR A 69 -26.16 13.97 -3.80
C THR A 69 -24.94 13.23 -3.27
N ASP A 70 -24.68 13.34 -1.96
CA ASP A 70 -23.60 12.64 -1.26
C ASP A 70 -23.77 11.11 -1.33
N THR A 71 -25.02 10.65 -1.23
CA THR A 71 -25.35 9.22 -1.33
C THR A 71 -25.11 8.70 -2.74
N HIS A 72 -25.54 9.43 -3.78
CA HIS A 72 -25.27 9.05 -5.18
C HIS A 72 -23.76 8.99 -5.45
N ALA A 73 -23.00 9.99 -5.01
CA ALA A 73 -21.55 9.98 -5.14
C ALA A 73 -20.90 8.79 -4.40
N THR A 74 -21.45 8.38 -3.27
CA THR A 74 -21.00 7.17 -2.56
C THR A 74 -21.31 5.89 -3.35
N VAL A 75 -22.44 5.82 -4.05
CA VAL A 75 -22.76 4.70 -4.94
C VAL A 75 -21.84 4.66 -6.17
N ASP A 76 -21.48 5.81 -6.73
CA ASP A 76 -20.48 5.90 -7.80
C ASP A 76 -19.11 5.32 -7.35
N VAL A 77 -18.73 5.53 -6.09
CA VAL A 77 -17.54 4.90 -5.48
C VAL A 77 -17.67 3.38 -5.45
N TYR A 78 -18.86 2.82 -5.17
CA TYR A 78 -19.07 1.36 -5.20
C TYR A 78 -18.87 0.79 -6.60
N ALA A 79 -19.38 1.47 -7.63
CA ALA A 79 -19.18 1.07 -9.02
C ALA A 79 -17.69 1.13 -9.40
N ALA A 80 -16.99 2.20 -9.04
CA ALA A 80 -15.56 2.35 -9.32
C ALA A 80 -14.69 1.30 -8.59
N LEU A 81 -15.06 0.91 -7.37
CA LEU A 81 -14.42 -0.20 -6.64
C LEU A 81 -14.64 -1.53 -7.37
N ALA A 82 -15.88 -1.80 -7.78
CA ALA A 82 -16.24 -3.00 -8.52
C ALA A 82 -15.44 -3.13 -9.84
N ASP A 83 -15.29 -2.03 -10.59
CA ASP A 83 -14.51 -1.99 -11.82
C ASP A 83 -13.02 -2.29 -11.58
N LYS A 84 -12.41 -1.67 -10.56
CA LYS A 84 -11.00 -1.89 -10.21
C LYS A 84 -10.74 -3.34 -9.76
N ILE A 85 -11.59 -3.89 -8.90
CA ILE A 85 -11.48 -5.28 -8.44
C ILE A 85 -11.65 -6.24 -9.62
N THR A 86 -12.61 -5.98 -10.51
CA THR A 86 -12.83 -6.77 -11.73
C THR A 86 -11.61 -6.80 -12.63
N ALA A 87 -10.97 -5.64 -12.86
CA ALA A 87 -9.75 -5.57 -13.67
C ALA A 87 -8.61 -6.42 -13.09
N VAL A 88 -8.38 -6.36 -11.78
CA VAL A 88 -7.36 -7.20 -11.10
C VAL A 88 -7.71 -8.69 -11.21
N CYS A 89 -8.97 -9.06 -10.95
CA CYS A 89 -9.42 -10.45 -11.07
C CYS A 89 -9.21 -11.02 -12.48
N ASN A 90 -9.47 -10.21 -13.51
CA ASN A 90 -9.26 -10.60 -14.90
C ASN A 90 -7.77 -10.84 -15.19
N THR A 91 -6.88 -9.96 -14.72
CA THR A 91 -5.44 -10.15 -14.85
C THR A 91 -4.99 -11.44 -14.16
N PHE A 92 -5.37 -11.66 -12.90
CA PHE A 92 -5.04 -12.91 -12.19
C PHE A 92 -5.56 -14.14 -12.92
N GLN A 93 -6.80 -14.11 -13.43
CA GLN A 93 -7.36 -15.24 -14.17
C GLN A 93 -6.55 -15.55 -15.45
N VAL A 94 -6.15 -14.53 -16.20
CA VAL A 94 -5.36 -14.69 -17.43
C VAL A 94 -3.98 -15.27 -17.13
N GLU A 95 -3.27 -14.74 -16.12
CA GLU A 95 -1.92 -15.21 -15.79
C GLU A 95 -1.95 -16.60 -15.13
N ILE A 96 -2.93 -16.91 -14.28
CA ILE A 96 -3.15 -18.27 -13.75
C ILE A 96 -3.36 -19.28 -14.90
N ALA A 97 -4.13 -18.91 -15.92
CA ALA A 97 -4.33 -19.77 -17.09
C ALA A 97 -3.02 -20.02 -17.85
N LYS A 98 -2.13 -19.02 -17.97
CA LYS A 98 -0.80 -19.22 -18.56
C LYS A 98 0.05 -20.20 -17.75
N ILE A 99 0.02 -20.11 -16.42
CA ILE A 99 0.70 -21.06 -15.53
C ILE A 99 0.14 -22.48 -15.73
N GLN A 100 -1.18 -22.64 -15.81
CA GLN A 100 -1.81 -23.95 -16.09
C GLN A 100 -1.36 -24.54 -17.43
N VAL A 101 -1.25 -23.70 -18.48
CA VAL A 101 -0.70 -24.12 -19.78
C VAL A 101 0.77 -24.53 -19.66
N ALA A 102 1.59 -23.79 -18.90
CA ALA A 102 2.99 -24.12 -18.68
C ALA A 102 3.15 -25.46 -17.92
N VAL A 103 2.30 -25.72 -16.90
CA VAL A 103 2.23 -27.01 -16.20
C VAL A 103 1.91 -28.13 -17.18
N ALA A 104 0.87 -27.98 -18.00
CA ALA A 104 0.47 -28.99 -18.98
C ALA A 104 1.57 -29.28 -20.00
N LYS A 105 2.25 -28.24 -20.52
CA LYS A 105 3.37 -28.39 -21.45
C LYS A 105 4.57 -29.07 -20.82
N THR A 106 4.90 -28.74 -19.57
CA THR A 106 5.99 -29.36 -18.82
C THR A 106 5.73 -30.86 -18.64
N ALA A 107 4.50 -31.23 -18.24
CA ALA A 107 4.10 -32.62 -18.08
C ALA A 107 4.05 -33.40 -19.40
N ALA A 108 3.69 -32.75 -20.52
CA ALA A 108 3.64 -33.35 -21.85
C ALA A 108 5.02 -33.44 -22.54
N SER A 109 6.05 -32.81 -21.98
CA SER A 109 7.36 -32.75 -22.61
C SER A 109 8.01 -34.13 -22.72
N LYS A 110 8.55 -34.43 -23.90
CA LYS A 110 9.31 -35.69 -24.14
C LYS A 110 10.63 -35.76 -23.37
N TRP A 111 11.08 -34.64 -22.80
CA TRP A 111 12.36 -34.53 -22.12
C TRP A 111 12.31 -34.89 -20.63
N ASP A 112 11.17 -35.36 -20.11
CA ASP A 112 11.01 -35.67 -18.67
C ASP A 112 11.30 -34.45 -17.78
N LEU A 113 10.58 -33.37 -18.10
CA LEU A 113 10.73 -32.08 -17.42
C LEU A 113 9.92 -32.03 -16.12
N PHE A 114 10.38 -31.19 -15.19
CA PHE A 114 9.67 -30.81 -13.96
C PHE A 114 9.93 -29.34 -13.65
N TYR A 115 9.09 -28.72 -12.83
CA TYR A 115 9.26 -27.32 -12.41
C TYR A 115 9.43 -27.22 -10.89
N LYS A 116 10.12 -26.17 -10.44
CA LYS A 116 10.23 -25.77 -9.03
C LYS A 116 9.14 -24.76 -8.65
N ASP A 117 9.03 -24.45 -7.37
CA ASP A 117 8.02 -23.52 -6.82
C ASP A 117 8.13 -22.10 -7.41
N ASP A 118 9.34 -21.67 -7.78
CA ASP A 118 9.65 -20.40 -8.43
C ASP A 118 9.40 -20.40 -9.96
N GLY A 119 8.93 -21.52 -10.51
CA GLY A 119 8.69 -21.69 -11.93
C GLY A 119 9.90 -22.13 -12.76
N GLU A 120 11.08 -22.35 -12.15
CA GLU A 120 12.24 -22.87 -12.88
C GLU A 120 11.98 -24.29 -13.39
N VAL A 121 12.14 -24.51 -14.70
CA VAL A 121 11.94 -25.80 -15.36
C VAL A 121 13.27 -26.50 -15.60
N LEU A 122 13.36 -27.74 -15.10
CA LEU A 122 14.51 -28.61 -15.18
C LEU A 122 14.13 -29.97 -15.80
N SER A 123 15.14 -30.76 -16.14
CA SER A 123 14.98 -32.11 -16.69
C SER A 123 15.48 -33.13 -15.69
N ARG A 124 14.78 -34.25 -15.54
CA ARG A 124 15.27 -35.40 -14.76
C ARG A 124 16.42 -36.12 -15.46
N LYS A 125 16.53 -35.96 -16.78
CA LYS A 125 17.63 -36.48 -17.60
C LYS A 125 18.74 -35.45 -17.78
N SER A 126 19.96 -35.86 -17.48
CA SER A 126 21.18 -35.09 -17.77
C SER A 126 21.38 -34.89 -19.27
N ASP A 127 22.23 -33.92 -19.65
CA ASP A 127 22.60 -33.70 -21.06
C ASP A 127 23.31 -34.92 -21.65
N TRP A 128 24.11 -35.60 -20.83
CA TRP A 128 24.76 -36.85 -21.22
C TRP A 128 23.74 -37.94 -21.56
N GLU A 129 22.73 -38.18 -20.72
CA GLU A 129 21.68 -39.16 -21.00
C GLU A 129 20.83 -38.76 -22.22
N THR A 130 20.63 -37.46 -22.41
CA THR A 130 19.94 -36.91 -23.58
C THR A 130 20.74 -37.17 -24.86
N ALA A 131 22.04 -36.87 -24.88
CA ALA A 131 22.93 -37.16 -26.00
C ALA A 131 23.01 -38.65 -26.30
N LYS A 132 23.16 -39.49 -25.26
CA LYS A 132 23.25 -40.95 -25.41
C LYS A 132 21.98 -41.56 -26.01
N SER A 133 20.81 -41.10 -25.58
CA SER A 133 19.52 -41.57 -26.12
C SER A 133 19.23 -41.04 -27.53
N ASN A 134 19.90 -39.97 -27.95
CA ASN A 134 19.77 -39.33 -29.26
C ASN A 134 21.10 -39.34 -30.04
N TRP A 135 21.79 -40.48 -30.05
CA TRP A 135 23.15 -40.64 -30.57
C TRP A 135 23.36 -40.18 -32.03
N TRP A 136 22.30 -40.17 -32.84
CA TRP A 136 22.33 -39.76 -34.25
C TRP A 136 22.22 -38.23 -34.43
N HIS A 137 21.84 -37.48 -33.40
CA HIS A 137 21.79 -36.02 -33.38
C HIS A 137 21.88 -35.45 -31.94
N PRO A 138 23.00 -35.71 -31.23
CA PRO A 138 23.10 -35.46 -29.78
C PRO A 138 23.04 -33.97 -29.42
N ASP A 139 23.81 -33.13 -30.13
CA ASP A 139 23.91 -31.70 -29.81
C ASP A 139 22.59 -30.97 -30.01
N GLY A 140 21.87 -31.26 -31.09
CA GLY A 140 20.57 -30.64 -31.31
C GLY A 140 19.46 -31.19 -30.42
N ALA A 141 19.58 -32.42 -29.90
CA ALA A 141 18.65 -32.93 -28.88
C ALA A 141 18.85 -32.19 -27.54
N ILE A 142 20.10 -31.96 -27.12
CA ILE A 142 20.41 -31.14 -25.95
C ILE A 142 19.89 -29.71 -26.16
N ALA A 143 20.24 -29.08 -27.29
CA ALA A 143 19.80 -27.72 -27.59
C ALA A 143 18.28 -27.57 -27.61
N SER A 144 17.55 -28.55 -28.16
CA SER A 144 16.08 -28.56 -28.15
C SER A 144 15.50 -28.68 -26.74
N LYS A 145 16.09 -29.54 -25.90
CA LYS A 145 15.69 -29.70 -24.50
C LYS A 145 15.91 -28.41 -23.72
N GLU A 146 17.11 -27.83 -23.80
CA GLU A 146 17.45 -26.58 -23.12
C GLU A 146 16.60 -25.40 -23.59
N LEU A 147 16.25 -25.36 -24.87
CA LEU A 147 15.37 -24.33 -25.42
C LEU A 147 13.96 -24.48 -24.84
N GLU A 148 13.43 -25.70 -24.76
CA GLU A 148 12.11 -25.96 -24.18
C GLU A 148 12.06 -25.64 -22.69
N GLN A 149 13.11 -26.02 -21.93
CA GLN A 149 13.28 -25.61 -20.53
C GLN A 149 13.25 -24.08 -20.40
N ARG A 150 14.05 -23.35 -21.19
CA ARG A 150 14.09 -21.88 -21.16
C ARG A 150 12.74 -21.25 -21.49
N ILE A 151 12.04 -21.75 -22.51
CA ILE A 151 10.72 -21.24 -22.90
C ILE A 151 9.71 -21.46 -21.77
N LEU A 152 9.68 -22.64 -21.16
CA LEU A 152 8.72 -22.95 -20.11
C LEU A 152 9.03 -22.21 -18.80
N THR A 153 10.31 -22.13 -18.40
CA THR A 153 10.75 -21.29 -17.27
C THR A 153 10.28 -19.86 -17.47
N LYS A 154 10.50 -19.30 -18.66
CA LYS A 154 10.06 -17.94 -18.99
C LYS A 154 8.54 -17.79 -18.87
N MET A 155 7.76 -18.74 -19.41
CA MET A 155 6.29 -18.71 -19.28
C MET A 155 5.81 -18.70 -17.82
N PHE A 156 6.44 -19.47 -16.93
CA PHE A 156 6.09 -19.46 -15.51
C PHE A 156 6.46 -18.14 -14.85
N GLN A 157 7.71 -17.70 -15.01
CA GLN A 157 8.24 -16.53 -14.32
C GLN A 157 7.56 -15.24 -14.79
N GLU A 158 7.32 -15.07 -16.10
CA GLU A 158 6.57 -13.91 -16.62
C GLU A 158 5.14 -13.86 -16.05
N ALA A 159 4.46 -15.00 -15.94
CA ALA A 159 3.11 -15.03 -15.38
C ALA A 159 3.10 -14.72 -13.87
N LEU A 160 4.04 -15.28 -13.11
CA LEU A 160 4.20 -14.95 -11.68
C LEU A 160 4.52 -13.48 -11.48
N ASP A 161 5.36 -12.89 -12.34
CA ASP A 161 5.75 -11.49 -12.27
C ASP A 161 4.58 -10.57 -12.59
N ASN A 162 3.79 -10.87 -13.63
CA ASN A 162 2.59 -10.10 -13.94
C ASN A 162 1.56 -10.17 -12.80
N ILE A 163 1.42 -11.32 -12.14
CA ILE A 163 0.56 -11.46 -10.95
C ILE A 163 1.10 -10.61 -9.82
N MET A 164 2.39 -10.67 -9.52
CA MET A 164 3.02 -9.87 -8.48
C MET A 164 2.86 -8.37 -8.72
N VAL A 165 3.00 -7.92 -9.98
CA VAL A 165 2.75 -6.51 -10.36
C VAL A 165 1.28 -6.14 -10.16
N ALA A 166 0.34 -7.00 -10.58
CA ALA A 166 -1.08 -6.76 -10.40
C ALA A 166 -1.48 -6.74 -8.91
N ASP A 167 -0.90 -7.61 -8.10
CA ASP A 167 -1.08 -7.67 -6.64
C ASP A 167 -0.52 -6.42 -5.96
N ALA A 168 0.70 -5.99 -6.32
CA ALA A 168 1.27 -4.75 -5.82
C ALA A 168 0.37 -3.54 -6.15
N ASN A 169 -0.20 -3.51 -7.35
CA ASN A 169 -1.07 -2.42 -7.79
C ASN A 169 -2.47 -2.42 -7.12
N THR A 170 -2.82 -3.42 -6.31
CA THR A 170 -4.09 -3.42 -5.54
C THR A 170 -4.19 -2.25 -4.56
N ALA A 171 -3.06 -1.65 -4.18
CA ALA A 171 -3.03 -0.41 -3.40
C ALA A 171 -3.87 0.71 -4.05
N SER A 172 -3.97 0.74 -5.38
CA SER A 172 -4.80 1.71 -6.12
C SER A 172 -6.32 1.53 -5.90
N ILE A 173 -6.78 0.38 -5.40
CA ILE A 173 -8.20 0.12 -5.09
C ILE A 173 -8.64 1.01 -3.92
N ALA A 174 -7.81 1.16 -2.89
CA ALA A 174 -8.11 2.02 -1.75
C ALA A 174 -8.27 3.49 -2.19
N GLY A 175 -7.48 3.93 -3.17
CA GLY A 175 -7.57 5.27 -3.76
C GLY A 175 -8.92 5.62 -4.38
N VAL A 176 -9.80 4.66 -4.65
CA VAL A 176 -11.17 4.95 -5.11
C VAL A 176 -11.99 5.67 -4.04
N LEU A 177 -11.69 5.44 -2.75
CA LEU A 177 -12.34 6.14 -1.63
C LEU A 177 -12.06 7.64 -1.63
N GLU A 178 -11.07 8.10 -2.39
CA GLU A 178 -10.77 9.52 -2.53
C GLU A 178 -11.86 10.28 -3.29
N ASN A 179 -12.70 9.58 -4.04
CA ASN A 179 -13.82 10.15 -4.78
C ASN A 179 -15.07 10.38 -3.91
N LEU A 180 -15.05 9.98 -2.63
CA LEU A 180 -16.11 10.35 -1.70
C LEU A 180 -16.18 11.88 -1.55
N THR A 181 -17.39 12.40 -1.34
CA THR A 181 -17.57 13.85 -1.16
C THR A 181 -16.92 14.33 0.13
N GLU A 182 -16.53 15.61 0.18
CA GLU A 182 -15.89 16.19 1.38
C GLU A 182 -16.79 16.07 2.61
N SER A 183 -18.11 16.21 2.47
CA SER A 183 -19.09 16.04 3.54
C SER A 183 -19.09 14.62 4.10
N VAL A 184 -19.01 13.59 3.25
CA VAL A 184 -18.91 12.19 3.70
C VAL A 184 -17.58 11.93 4.40
N LYS A 185 -16.47 12.41 3.81
CA LYS A 185 -15.14 12.28 4.41
C LYS A 185 -15.08 12.94 5.80
N LEU A 186 -15.56 14.18 5.92
CA LEU A 186 -15.60 14.92 7.18
C LEU A 186 -16.63 14.35 8.17
N GLY A 187 -17.76 13.84 7.69
CA GLY A 187 -18.78 13.22 8.53
C GLY A 187 -18.31 11.92 9.20
N MET A 188 -17.36 11.22 8.58
CA MET A 188 -16.71 10.02 9.13
C MET A 188 -15.42 10.32 9.89
N ALA A 189 -14.95 11.57 9.85
CA ALA A 189 -13.79 12.01 10.60
C ALA A 189 -14.09 11.97 12.10
N ASN A 190 -13.39 11.13 12.84
CA ASN A 190 -13.44 11.14 14.30
C ASN A 190 -12.60 12.32 14.84
N ILE A 191 -13.01 13.56 14.57
CA ILE A 191 -12.25 14.79 14.86
C ILE A 191 -12.07 14.96 16.37
N PRO A 192 -10.83 15.11 16.88
CA PRO A 192 -10.55 15.39 18.28
C PRO A 192 -11.20 16.68 18.77
N THR A 193 -11.54 16.74 20.06
CA THR A 193 -12.02 17.97 20.71
C THR A 193 -10.88 18.94 21.06
N ASP A 194 -9.66 18.43 21.20
CA ASP A 194 -8.45 19.24 21.32
C ASP A 194 -8.22 20.01 20.02
N PRO A 195 -8.15 21.36 20.04
CA PRO A 195 -8.05 22.18 18.84
C PRO A 195 -6.73 21.99 18.08
N ASP A 196 -5.64 21.68 18.77
CA ASP A 196 -4.34 21.42 18.13
C ASP A 196 -4.33 20.06 17.44
N LEU A 197 -4.88 19.03 18.09
CA LEU A 197 -5.04 17.73 17.44
C LEU A 197 -6.02 17.82 16.27
N ALA A 198 -7.17 18.48 16.43
CA ALA A 198 -8.12 18.69 15.33
C ALA A 198 -7.47 19.40 14.13
N ARG A 199 -6.65 20.43 14.40
CA ARG A 199 -5.87 21.11 13.37
C ARG A 199 -4.85 20.15 12.74
N ILE A 200 -4.06 19.41 13.52
CA ILE A 200 -3.10 18.46 12.98
C ILE A 200 -3.78 17.43 12.07
N LEU A 201 -4.92 16.87 12.49
CA LEU A 201 -5.71 15.93 11.69
C LEU A 201 -6.12 16.50 10.34
N LEU A 202 -6.69 17.71 10.34
CA LEU A 202 -7.26 18.32 9.14
C LEU A 202 -6.23 19.00 8.24
N GLU A 203 -5.07 19.41 8.79
CA GLU A 203 -4.04 20.11 8.05
C GLU A 203 -2.96 19.21 7.46
N ASN A 204 -2.72 18.05 8.06
CA ASN A 204 -1.74 17.08 7.57
C ASN A 204 -2.45 16.04 6.71
N GLN A 205 -2.93 16.48 5.54
CA GLN A 205 -3.55 15.64 4.50
C GLN A 205 -3.02 16.11 3.15
N VAL A 206 -2.65 15.20 2.27
CA VAL A 206 -2.13 15.48 0.93
C VAL A 206 -3.02 14.87 -0.14
N ASN A 207 -3.04 15.49 -1.33
CA ASN A 207 -3.77 14.90 -2.44
C ASN A 207 -3.14 13.57 -2.85
N PRO A 208 -3.94 12.51 -3.07
CA PRO A 208 -3.43 11.24 -3.54
C PRO A 208 -2.70 11.42 -4.88
N ASP A 209 -1.72 10.58 -5.12
CA ASP A 209 -1.00 10.52 -6.39
C ASP A 209 -1.24 9.17 -7.08
N GLU A 210 -0.91 9.12 -8.38
CA GLU A 210 -0.98 7.89 -9.17
C GLU A 210 -0.07 6.82 -8.56
N MET A 211 -0.62 5.63 -8.27
CA MET A 211 0.18 4.49 -7.82
C MET A 211 0.81 3.81 -9.04
N VAL A 212 2.10 3.51 -8.94
CA VAL A 212 2.88 2.80 -9.96
C VAL A 212 3.66 1.66 -9.33
N VAL A 213 3.88 0.60 -10.10
CA VAL A 213 4.76 -0.50 -9.67
C VAL A 213 6.15 -0.25 -10.23
N TRP A 214 7.12 -0.15 -9.32
CA TRP A 214 8.51 0.10 -9.66
C TRP A 214 9.43 -0.96 -9.05
N PRO A 215 10.40 -1.49 -9.83
CA PRO A 215 10.49 -1.48 -11.28
C PRO A 215 9.49 -2.49 -11.88
N SER A 216 9.11 -2.32 -13.14
CA SER A 216 8.20 -3.23 -13.84
C SER A 216 8.66 -3.53 -15.27
N GLY A 217 8.12 -4.58 -15.88
CA GLY A 217 8.44 -5.00 -17.26
C GLY A 217 9.94 -5.23 -17.50
N ALA A 218 10.44 -4.76 -18.64
CA ALA A 218 11.84 -4.93 -19.04
C ALA A 218 12.85 -4.33 -18.03
N THR A 219 12.46 -3.31 -17.27
CA THR A 219 13.33 -2.73 -16.22
C THR A 219 13.49 -3.68 -15.05
N LEU A 220 12.42 -4.38 -14.66
CA LEU A 220 12.49 -5.44 -13.65
C LEU A 220 13.38 -6.59 -14.12
N GLU A 221 13.24 -7.02 -15.38
CA GLU A 221 14.08 -8.07 -15.97
C GLU A 221 15.57 -7.70 -15.92
N LEU A 222 15.92 -6.47 -16.29
CA LEU A 222 17.30 -5.97 -16.23
C LEU A 222 17.86 -5.94 -14.81
N ILE A 223 17.06 -5.51 -13.83
CA ILE A 223 17.47 -5.48 -12.42
C ILE A 223 17.67 -6.90 -11.89
N ARG A 224 16.79 -7.83 -12.25
CA ARG A 224 16.88 -9.23 -11.83
C ARG A 224 18.01 -10.01 -12.47
N ALA A 225 18.52 -9.58 -13.62
CA ALA A 225 19.74 -10.14 -14.19
C ALA A 225 20.98 -9.94 -13.28
N VAL A 226 20.95 -8.94 -12.39
CA VAL A 226 22.03 -8.63 -11.44
C VAL A 226 21.64 -8.94 -10.00
N ASN A 227 20.37 -8.77 -9.64
CA ASN A 227 19.79 -9.09 -8.34
C ASN A 227 18.50 -9.91 -8.49
N PRO A 228 18.60 -11.24 -8.63
CA PRO A 228 17.45 -12.11 -8.90
C PRO A 228 16.31 -11.99 -7.88
N ASP A 229 16.62 -11.63 -6.64
CA ASP A 229 15.67 -11.53 -5.54
C ASP A 229 15.01 -10.14 -5.42
N PHE A 230 15.20 -9.24 -6.41
CA PHE A 230 14.56 -7.93 -6.37
C PHE A 230 13.04 -8.06 -6.50
N VAL A 231 12.31 -7.48 -5.54
CA VAL A 231 10.85 -7.48 -5.52
C VAL A 231 10.33 -6.07 -5.86
N PRO A 232 9.53 -5.90 -6.93
CA PRO A 232 8.83 -4.66 -7.21
C PRO A 232 7.97 -4.20 -6.04
N GLN A 233 7.88 -2.89 -5.87
CA GLN A 233 7.02 -2.29 -4.87
C GLN A 233 6.06 -1.31 -5.54
N SER A 234 4.82 -1.31 -5.06
CA SER A 234 3.89 -0.24 -5.38
C SER A 234 4.28 0.99 -4.59
N MET A 235 4.38 2.12 -5.27
CA MET A 235 4.72 3.42 -4.70
C MET A 235 3.98 4.51 -5.47
N THR A 236 3.98 5.72 -4.95
CA THR A 236 3.41 6.84 -5.71
C THR A 236 4.32 7.21 -6.87
N LYS A 237 3.75 7.78 -7.92
CA LYS A 237 4.50 8.25 -9.09
C LYS A 237 5.51 9.32 -8.70
N SER A 238 5.15 10.22 -7.80
CA SER A 238 6.06 11.21 -7.23
C SER A 238 7.18 10.56 -6.44
N GLU A 239 6.93 9.48 -5.70
CA GLU A 239 7.98 8.73 -5.00
C GLU A 239 8.96 8.11 -6.01
N MET A 240 8.44 7.46 -7.05
CA MET A 240 9.25 6.90 -8.14
C MET A 240 10.09 7.98 -8.85
N ASN A 241 9.51 9.16 -9.12
CA ASN A 241 10.22 10.28 -9.72
C ASN A 241 11.34 10.79 -8.79
N ALA A 242 11.09 10.91 -7.49
CA ALA A 242 12.11 11.32 -6.51
C ALA A 242 13.27 10.32 -6.46
N LEU A 243 12.98 9.01 -6.50
CA LEU A 243 14.01 7.96 -6.56
C LEU A 243 14.80 8.00 -7.87
N THR A 244 14.12 8.22 -9.00
CA THR A 244 14.76 8.35 -10.32
C THR A 244 15.67 9.57 -10.37
N ASN A 245 15.19 10.72 -9.90
CA ASN A 245 15.99 11.95 -9.80
C ASN A 245 17.19 11.78 -8.86
N LEU A 246 17.02 11.09 -7.71
CA LEU A 246 18.13 10.78 -6.81
C LEU A 246 19.20 9.93 -7.51
N LEU A 247 18.78 8.91 -8.28
CA LEU A 247 19.68 8.06 -9.04
C LEU A 247 20.42 8.85 -10.13
N GLU A 248 19.73 9.71 -10.88
CA GLU A 248 20.32 10.52 -11.94
C GLU A 248 21.32 11.56 -11.42
N MET A 249 20.99 12.24 -10.31
CA MET A 249 21.80 13.33 -9.77
C MET A 249 22.94 12.84 -8.85
N HIS A 250 22.72 11.78 -8.07
CA HIS A 250 23.64 11.34 -7.02
C HIS A 250 24.15 9.90 -7.18
N GLY A 251 23.69 9.19 -8.22
CA GLY A 251 24.15 7.85 -8.57
C GLY A 251 23.58 6.74 -7.67
N ALA A 252 23.87 5.50 -8.03
CA ALA A 252 23.30 4.31 -7.37
C ALA A 252 23.63 4.20 -5.88
N LYS A 253 24.76 4.76 -5.43
CA LYS A 253 25.13 4.78 -4.01
C LYS A 253 24.11 5.55 -3.16
N ALA A 254 23.59 6.67 -3.66
CA ALA A 254 22.59 7.45 -2.95
C ALA A 254 21.27 6.68 -2.78
N LEU A 255 20.86 5.94 -3.81
CA LEU A 255 19.69 5.06 -3.75
C LEU A 255 19.89 3.94 -2.71
N ILE A 256 21.08 3.31 -2.67
CA ILE A 256 21.44 2.31 -1.67
C ILE A 256 21.38 2.91 -0.25
N ASP A 257 21.95 4.11 -0.06
CA ASP A 257 21.93 4.80 1.23
C ASP A 257 20.49 5.10 1.69
N LEU A 258 19.62 5.56 0.79
CA LEU A 258 18.20 5.82 1.09
C LEU A 258 17.49 4.56 1.58
N TYR A 259 17.68 3.43 0.90
CA TYR A 259 17.09 2.18 1.33
C TYR A 259 17.69 1.63 2.63
N ASN A 260 19.00 1.81 2.84
CA ASN A 260 19.66 1.45 4.09
C ASN A 260 19.10 2.27 5.25
N ILE A 261 18.89 3.58 5.07
CA ILE A 261 18.25 4.46 6.05
C ILE A 261 16.83 3.98 6.39
N LYS A 262 16.04 3.58 5.39
CA LYS A 262 14.71 3.00 5.61
C LYS A 262 14.79 1.69 6.41
N SER A 263 15.74 0.81 6.09
CA SER A 263 15.97 -0.44 6.84
C SER A 263 16.40 -0.18 8.27
N GLU A 264 17.33 0.75 8.47
CA GLU A 264 17.83 1.14 9.78
C GLU A 264 16.72 1.70 10.66
N ALA A 265 15.86 2.58 10.12
CA ALA A 265 14.74 3.12 10.88
C ALA A 265 13.75 2.03 11.32
N ASN A 266 13.48 1.05 10.46
CA ASN A 266 12.68 -0.11 10.80
C ASN A 266 13.31 -0.95 11.92
N ASP A 267 14.60 -1.25 11.81
CA ASP A 267 15.29 -2.08 12.81
C ASP A 267 15.46 -1.35 14.15
N ALA A 268 15.73 -0.04 14.11
CA ALA A 268 15.80 0.81 15.29
C ALA A 268 14.44 0.89 16.00
N ALA A 269 13.34 1.04 15.26
CA ALA A 269 12.00 0.98 15.84
C ALA A 269 11.76 -0.37 16.52
N LYS A 270 12.20 -1.46 15.87
CA LYS A 270 12.09 -2.82 16.43
C LYS A 270 12.86 -3.04 17.72
N GLN A 271 14.04 -2.44 17.82
CA GLN A 271 14.92 -2.56 18.97
C GLN A 271 14.64 -1.51 20.06
N SER A 272 13.76 -0.53 19.78
CA SER A 272 13.40 0.51 20.74
C SER A 272 12.55 -0.04 21.89
N LYS A 273 12.46 0.72 22.98
CA LYS A 273 11.53 0.41 24.09
C LYS A 273 10.05 0.42 23.67
N PHE A 274 9.73 0.99 22.51
CA PHE A 274 8.39 1.02 21.93
C PHE A 274 8.12 -0.22 21.06
N GLY A 275 9.12 -1.11 20.93
CA GLY A 275 9.04 -2.34 20.15
C GLY A 275 8.45 -3.54 20.88
N GLU A 276 8.09 -3.47 22.16
CA GLU A 276 7.51 -4.65 22.85
C GLU A 276 6.12 -5.07 22.32
N SER A 277 5.43 -4.20 21.57
CA SER A 277 4.22 -4.57 20.82
C SER A 277 4.51 -5.58 19.68
N LEU A 278 5.78 -5.67 19.24
CA LEU A 278 6.23 -6.42 18.05
C LEU A 278 6.24 -7.93 18.19
N ALA A 279 6.37 -8.46 19.41
CA ALA A 279 6.52 -9.90 19.63
C ALA A 279 5.18 -10.68 19.64
N LYS A 280 4.04 -9.99 19.57
CA LYS A 280 2.69 -10.58 19.71
C LYS A 280 1.72 -10.24 18.57
N GLY A 281 2.21 -9.72 17.45
CA GLY A 281 1.41 -9.46 16.26
C GLY A 281 0.49 -8.24 16.36
N GLN A 282 0.80 -7.27 17.23
CA GLN A 282 0.05 -6.02 17.36
C GLN A 282 0.98 -4.82 17.12
N THR A 283 0.67 -4.02 16.10
CA THR A 283 1.21 -2.66 15.86
C THR A 283 2.71 -2.54 15.59
N LEU A 284 3.12 -2.81 14.34
CA LEU A 284 4.14 -1.99 13.66
C LEU A 284 3.56 -0.68 13.13
N ASN A 285 2.24 -0.50 13.25
CA ASN A 285 1.47 0.54 12.59
C ASN A 285 0.75 1.36 13.68
N ASP A 286 0.73 2.68 13.51
CA ASP A 286 -0.08 3.69 14.21
C ASP A 286 0.26 4.00 15.69
N GLY A 287 1.19 3.27 16.30
CA GLY A 287 1.59 3.44 17.72
C GLY A 287 2.92 4.20 17.92
N GLN A 288 3.44 4.18 19.15
CA GLN A 288 4.71 4.86 19.49
C GLN A 288 5.91 4.34 18.68
N GLY A 289 5.98 3.02 18.43
CA GLY A 289 7.03 2.45 17.59
C GLY A 289 6.95 2.91 16.13
N ASP A 290 5.75 3.22 15.65
CA ASP A 290 5.53 3.74 14.31
C ASP A 290 5.90 5.22 14.21
N ALA A 291 5.41 6.02 15.14
CA ALA A 291 5.82 7.42 15.29
C ALA A 291 7.35 7.55 15.40
N PHE A 292 7.99 6.69 16.18
CA PHE A 292 9.45 6.60 16.24
C PHE A 292 10.08 6.32 14.87
N ARG A 293 9.57 5.32 14.14
CA ARG A 293 10.09 4.94 12.82
C ARG A 293 10.04 6.11 11.86
N HIS A 294 8.88 6.76 11.73
CA HIS A 294 8.67 7.87 10.79
C HIS A 294 9.53 9.09 11.12
N THR A 295 9.59 9.47 12.41
CA THR A 295 10.41 10.59 12.87
C THR A 295 11.90 10.31 12.71
N TYR A 296 12.37 9.11 13.09
CA TYR A 296 13.79 8.75 12.95
C TYR A 296 14.22 8.61 11.49
N TRP A 297 13.36 8.02 10.66
CA TRP A 297 13.57 7.93 9.22
C TRP A 297 13.76 9.32 8.58
N ASN A 298 12.88 10.28 8.92
CA ASN A 298 13.00 11.65 8.42
C ASN A 298 14.22 12.38 8.97
N ALA A 299 14.62 12.14 10.22
CA ALA A 299 15.84 12.72 10.77
C ALA A 299 17.10 12.24 10.02
N LEU A 300 17.19 10.94 9.74
CA LEU A 300 18.29 10.34 8.97
C LEU A 300 18.31 10.84 7.51
N LEU A 301 17.14 10.90 6.86
CA LEU A 301 17.02 11.43 5.51
C LEU A 301 17.48 12.89 5.45
N THR A 302 17.07 13.73 6.42
CA THR A 302 17.51 15.12 6.48
C THR A 302 19.02 15.24 6.69
N ASN A 303 19.63 14.45 7.57
CA ASN A 303 21.10 14.48 7.74
C ASN A 303 21.85 14.01 6.49
N ARG A 304 21.30 13.06 5.72
CA ARG A 304 21.97 12.50 4.54
C ARG A 304 21.76 13.32 3.27
N PHE A 305 20.54 13.80 3.03
CA PHE A 305 20.11 14.37 1.76
C PHE A 305 19.55 15.80 1.88
N GLY A 306 19.45 16.34 3.09
CA GLY A 306 18.86 17.64 3.35
C GLY A 306 17.35 17.60 3.55
N GLU A 307 16.83 18.65 4.19
CA GLU A 307 15.42 18.75 4.58
C GLU A 307 14.47 18.78 3.37
N ASP A 308 14.83 19.48 2.29
CA ASP A 308 13.98 19.62 1.10
C ASP A 308 13.74 18.27 0.42
N PHE A 309 14.80 17.50 0.18
CA PHE A 309 14.68 16.15 -0.38
C PHE A 309 13.89 15.24 0.55
N ALA A 310 14.19 15.25 1.85
CA ALA A 310 13.48 14.43 2.82
C ALA A 310 11.98 14.76 2.81
N LYS A 311 11.61 16.05 2.73
CA LYS A 311 10.22 16.49 2.64
C LYS A 311 9.57 16.02 1.35
N GLU A 312 10.20 16.25 0.20
CA GLU A 312 9.65 15.85 -1.11
C GLU A 312 9.40 14.34 -1.17
N TYR A 313 10.42 13.55 -0.84
CA TYR A 313 10.36 12.09 -0.92
C TYR A 313 9.35 11.50 0.07
N THR A 314 9.37 11.93 1.34
CA THR A 314 8.46 11.37 2.36
C THR A 314 7.03 11.87 2.17
N THR A 315 6.82 13.12 1.72
CA THR A 315 5.48 13.58 1.35
C THR A 315 4.95 12.75 0.19
N ALA A 316 5.76 12.51 -0.84
CA ALA A 316 5.37 11.63 -1.94
C ALA A 316 5.05 10.21 -1.46
N HIS A 317 5.80 9.67 -0.50
CA HIS A 317 5.53 8.37 0.12
C HIS A 317 4.15 8.31 0.78
N GLU A 318 3.70 9.39 1.42
CA GLU A 318 2.38 9.45 2.08
C GLU A 318 1.21 9.72 1.12
N ARG A 319 1.45 10.05 -0.17
CA ARG A 319 0.38 10.34 -1.16
C ARG A 319 -0.34 9.08 -1.68
N VAL A 320 -0.39 8.02 -0.87
CA VAL A 320 -1.10 6.78 -1.21
C VAL A 320 -2.60 7.01 -1.01
N GLY A 321 -3.38 6.84 -2.09
CA GLY A 321 -4.83 7.05 -2.00
C GLY A 321 -5.53 6.03 -1.10
N GLY A 322 -6.55 6.49 -0.36
CA GLY A 322 -7.32 5.66 0.55
C GLY A 322 -6.61 5.34 1.87
N GLN A 323 -5.52 6.05 2.17
CA GLN A 323 -4.90 6.05 3.49
C GLN A 323 -5.92 6.53 4.52
N GLN A 324 -5.89 5.95 5.73
CA GLN A 324 -6.74 6.40 6.81
C GLN A 324 -6.32 7.82 7.22
N GLY A 325 -7.23 8.80 7.21
CA GLY A 325 -6.89 10.20 7.50
C GLY A 325 -6.09 10.41 8.81
N PRO A 326 -6.45 9.75 9.94
CA PRO A 326 -5.63 9.79 11.16
C PRO A 326 -4.20 9.28 10.99
N ARG A 327 -3.98 8.24 10.18
CA ARG A 327 -2.66 7.67 9.90
C ARG A 327 -1.85 8.62 9.04
N GLU A 328 -2.44 9.11 7.95
CA GLU A 328 -1.80 10.10 7.08
C GLU A 328 -1.35 11.35 7.85
N ALA A 329 -2.22 11.87 8.73
CA ALA A 329 -1.88 13.01 9.58
C ALA A 329 -0.75 12.68 10.56
N MET A 330 -0.78 11.49 11.15
CA MET A 330 0.28 11.01 12.05
C MET A 330 1.63 10.96 11.34
N ASP A 331 1.67 10.32 10.18
CA ASP A 331 2.89 10.12 9.42
C ASP A 331 3.44 11.46 8.93
N LEU A 332 2.63 12.31 8.30
CA LEU A 332 3.04 13.63 7.82
C LEU A 332 3.54 14.56 8.94
N TYR A 333 2.85 14.59 10.08
CA TYR A 333 3.25 15.39 11.24
C TYR A 333 4.57 14.89 11.84
N ASN A 334 4.67 13.58 12.09
CA ASN A 334 5.86 12.97 12.68
C ASN A 334 7.07 13.05 11.74
N ASN A 335 6.85 12.88 10.43
CA ASN A 335 7.84 13.14 9.38
C ASN A 335 8.38 14.58 9.49
N GLY A 336 7.50 15.56 9.69
CA GLY A 336 7.87 16.97 9.93
C GLY A 336 8.76 17.18 11.15
N ILE A 337 8.40 16.59 12.30
CA ILE A 337 9.23 16.67 13.50
C ILE A 337 10.59 16.00 13.29
N GLY A 338 10.63 14.87 12.57
CA GLY A 338 11.86 14.18 12.23
C GLY A 338 12.81 15.05 11.43
N ARG A 339 12.29 15.75 10.41
CA ARG A 339 13.07 16.70 9.62
C ARG A 339 13.63 17.84 10.45
N GLN A 340 12.84 18.40 11.37
CA GLN A 340 13.30 19.45 12.30
C GLN A 340 14.42 18.95 13.22
N ILE A 341 14.32 17.71 13.72
CA ILE A 341 15.35 17.09 14.55
C ILE A 341 16.65 16.92 13.74
N GLY A 342 16.58 16.39 12.51
CA GLY A 342 17.76 16.27 11.64
C GLY A 342 18.39 17.63 11.33
N ALA A 343 17.59 18.59 10.85
CA ALA A 343 18.06 19.92 10.48
C ALA A 343 18.73 20.68 11.64
N SER A 344 18.22 20.50 12.87
CA SER A 344 18.79 21.12 14.07
C SER A 344 20.05 20.40 14.59
N ASN A 345 20.37 19.22 14.06
CA ASN A 345 21.47 18.37 14.53
C ASN A 345 22.23 17.75 13.33
N PRO A 346 22.81 18.57 12.42
CA PRO A 346 23.38 18.09 11.16
C PRO A 346 24.57 17.16 11.34
N ASP A 347 25.33 17.31 12.43
CA ASP A 347 26.51 16.48 12.74
C ASP A 347 26.21 15.32 13.71
N ALA A 348 24.94 15.14 14.10
CA ALA A 348 24.58 14.10 15.04
C ALA A 348 24.71 12.70 14.43
N SER A 349 25.22 11.77 15.23
CA SER A 349 25.26 10.36 14.87
C SER A 349 23.84 9.78 14.80
N PRO A 350 23.64 8.65 14.09
CA PRO A 350 22.36 7.93 14.11
C PRO A 350 21.87 7.63 15.53
N GLU A 351 22.77 7.23 16.44
CA GLU A 351 22.43 6.96 17.85
C GLU A 351 21.98 8.21 18.61
N GLU A 352 22.59 9.37 18.34
CA GLU A 352 22.19 10.65 18.94
C GLU A 352 20.83 11.11 18.44
N LEU A 353 20.58 10.99 17.13
CA LEU A 353 19.27 11.24 16.54
C LEU A 353 18.22 10.30 17.15
N ARG A 354 18.54 9.02 17.28
CA ARG A 354 17.68 8.01 17.91
C ARG A 354 17.30 8.38 19.33
N ALA A 355 18.25 8.89 20.13
CA ALA A 355 18.00 9.36 21.48
C ALA A 355 17.08 10.59 21.50
N LYS A 356 17.29 11.55 20.59
CA LYS A 356 16.43 12.74 20.46
C LYS A 356 15.00 12.39 20.05
N VAL A 357 14.83 11.44 19.13
CA VAL A 357 13.50 10.94 18.74
C VAL A 357 12.80 10.23 19.90
N THR A 358 13.53 9.41 20.65
CA THR A 358 13.00 8.78 21.88
C THR A 358 12.50 9.83 22.87
N GLN A 359 13.30 10.87 23.10
CA GLN A 359 12.91 11.97 23.97
C GLN A 359 11.68 12.73 23.45
N ALA A 360 11.58 12.95 22.14
CA ALA A 360 10.40 13.61 21.56
C ALA A 360 9.10 12.83 21.81
N ILE A 361 9.15 11.49 21.80
CA ILE A 361 8.02 10.63 22.16
C ILE A 361 7.65 10.78 23.63
N ASP A 362 8.65 10.68 24.52
CA ASP A 362 8.45 10.77 25.97
C ASP A 362 7.90 12.14 26.39
N ASP A 363 8.37 13.21 25.74
CA ASP A 363 7.92 14.59 25.93
C ASP A 363 6.50 14.86 25.38
N GLY A 364 5.90 13.92 24.64
CA GLY A 364 4.58 14.10 24.02
C GLY A 364 4.57 15.00 22.80
N LYS A 365 5.72 15.18 22.11
CA LYS A 365 5.85 16.06 20.94
C LYS A 365 5.38 15.41 19.64
N LEU A 366 5.32 14.07 19.61
CA LEU A 366 4.82 13.31 18.48
C LEU A 366 3.33 13.00 18.66
N ILE A 367 2.68 12.62 17.58
CA ILE A 367 1.33 12.06 17.65
C ILE A 367 1.34 10.57 17.36
N ILE A 368 0.41 9.86 17.98
CA ILE A 368 0.10 8.46 17.77
C ILE A 368 -1.40 8.33 17.60
N ILE A 369 -1.88 7.15 17.24
CA ILE A 369 -3.31 6.83 17.30
C ILE A 369 -3.56 5.92 18.49
N GLY A 370 -4.63 6.16 19.22
CA GLY A 370 -5.01 5.30 20.34
C GLY A 370 -6.40 5.57 20.88
N ARG A 371 -6.81 4.73 21.82
CA ARG A 371 -8.10 4.80 22.50
C ARG A 371 -7.90 5.21 23.95
N SER A 372 -8.71 6.14 24.43
CA SER A 372 -8.68 6.57 25.83
C SER A 372 -9.23 5.50 26.79
N ASN A 373 -10.10 4.61 26.30
CA ASN A 373 -10.60 3.43 27.00
C ASN A 373 -11.01 2.34 25.98
N PRO A 374 -11.26 1.08 26.40
CA PRO A 374 -11.53 -0.03 25.47
C PRO A 374 -12.73 0.17 24.54
N ASP A 375 -13.72 0.93 25.00
CA ASP A 375 -14.97 1.19 24.27
C ASP A 375 -14.89 2.45 23.39
N ALA A 376 -13.84 3.25 23.51
CA ALA A 376 -13.65 4.47 22.74
C ALA A 376 -13.18 4.17 21.31
N ASN A 377 -13.67 4.96 20.35
CA ASN A 377 -13.11 4.96 19.01
C ASN A 377 -11.69 5.52 19.03
N PRO A 378 -10.74 4.92 18.29
CA PRO A 378 -9.39 5.43 18.21
C PRO A 378 -9.36 6.82 17.57
N GLN A 379 -8.48 7.69 18.07
CA GLN A 379 -8.21 9.03 17.58
C GLN A 379 -6.71 9.31 17.62
N ILE A 380 -6.27 10.31 16.85
CA ILE A 380 -4.93 10.86 17.08
C ILE A 380 -4.84 11.47 18.48
N THR A 381 -3.69 11.30 19.11
CA THR A 381 -3.38 11.80 20.45
C THR A 381 -1.88 12.01 20.61
N TRP A 382 -1.48 12.76 21.63
CA TRP A 382 -0.06 12.98 21.93
C TRP A 382 0.61 11.68 22.37
N SER A 383 1.86 11.49 21.97
CA SER A 383 2.60 10.23 22.12
C SER A 383 2.79 9.75 23.55
N ASN A 384 2.59 10.61 24.55
CA ASN A 384 2.71 10.29 25.98
C ASN A 384 1.37 10.07 26.70
N GLN A 385 0.23 10.13 25.99
CA GLN A 385 -1.10 10.00 26.61
C GLN A 385 -1.57 8.56 26.75
N ILE A 386 -1.16 7.66 25.84
CA ILE A 386 -1.59 6.26 25.82
C ILE A 386 -0.37 5.36 26.01
N PRO A 387 0.07 5.10 27.26
CA PRO A 387 1.27 4.32 27.52
C PRO A 387 1.08 2.81 27.32
N ASP A 388 -0.15 2.29 27.37
CA ASP A 388 -0.43 0.88 27.10
C ASP A 388 -0.44 0.63 25.58
N PRO A 389 0.52 -0.15 25.04
CA PRO A 389 0.58 -0.41 23.59
C PRO A 389 -0.65 -1.12 23.04
N LYS A 390 -1.41 -1.84 23.88
CA LYS A 390 -2.65 -2.54 23.45
C LYS A 390 -3.79 -1.58 23.11
N MET A 391 -3.69 -0.35 23.60
CA MET A 391 -4.67 0.71 23.38
C MET A 391 -4.27 1.61 22.21
N GLN A 392 -3.14 1.33 21.56
CA GLN A 392 -2.62 2.10 20.43
C GLN A 392 -3.03 1.46 19.09
N GLY A 393 -3.09 2.32 18.08
CA GLY A 393 -3.31 1.99 16.69
C GLY A 393 -4.77 1.85 16.25
N LEU A 394 -4.93 1.77 14.93
CA LEU A 394 -6.24 1.55 14.30
C LEU A 394 -6.51 0.04 14.17
N PRO A 395 -7.77 -0.40 14.30
CA PRO A 395 -8.13 -1.77 13.94
C PRO A 395 -7.80 -2.01 12.47
N THR A 396 -7.43 -3.24 12.13
CA THR A 396 -7.19 -3.64 10.73
C THR A 396 -8.44 -3.40 9.90
N GLY A 397 -8.30 -2.66 8.81
CA GLY A 397 -9.38 -2.32 7.88
C GLY A 397 -9.01 -1.10 7.04
N THR A 398 -9.89 -0.76 6.10
CA THR A 398 -9.81 0.50 5.33
C THR A 398 -10.80 1.48 5.97
N SER A 399 -10.35 2.71 6.27
CA SER A 399 -11.25 3.79 6.72
C SER A 399 -11.37 4.84 5.62
N VAL A 400 -12.28 5.79 5.82
CA VAL A 400 -12.52 6.86 4.86
C VAL A 400 -11.37 7.88 4.94
N PRO A 401 -10.71 8.22 3.82
CA PRO A 401 -9.67 9.26 3.81
C PRO A 401 -10.27 10.63 4.14
N LEU A 402 -9.45 11.57 4.59
CA LEU A 402 -9.89 12.96 4.76
C LEU A 402 -9.64 13.76 3.47
N PRO A 403 -10.29 14.93 3.31
CA PRO A 403 -9.99 15.78 2.16
C PRO A 403 -8.52 16.21 2.18
N GLY A 404 -7.78 15.85 1.14
CA GLY A 404 -6.42 16.34 0.92
C GLY A 404 -6.40 17.86 0.79
N LYS A 405 -5.38 18.52 1.35
CA LYS A 405 -5.16 19.94 1.08
C LYS A 405 -4.55 20.11 -0.33
N LYS A 406 -5.07 21.09 -1.06
CA LYS A 406 -4.60 21.51 -2.41
C LYS A 406 -3.16 21.99 -2.40
#